data_AF-A0A0F9HQB7-F1
#
_entry.id   AF-A0A0F9HQB7-F1
#
_cell.length_a   1.000
_cell.length_b   1.000
_cell.length_c   1.000
_cell.angle_alpha   90.00
_cell.angle_beta   90.00
_cell.angle_gamma   90.00
#
_symmetry.space_group_name_H-M   'P 1'
#
loop_
_entity.id
_entity.type
_entity.pdbx_description
1 polymer ?
#
loop_
_entity_poly.entity_id
_entity_poly.type
_entity_poly.pdbx_seq_one_letter_code
_entity_poly.pdbx_strand_id
1 'polypeptide(L)'
;DYTSSELELKITCIEDLKGKKVGTVKGTETVKYLKEWGAVPRLAYSFEGACTWLLNGTVEAVVFDTPVVKHYAGKDDRVQLVPGVFHPEYYGFCFPTGSCIKERVNVALLNIKEREENSYSDIYKKWFSD
;
A
#
# COMPACT_ATOMS: atom_id res chain seq x y z
N ASP A 1 9.64 29.24 -24.43
CA ASP A 1 8.55 28.28 -24.18
C ASP A 1 9.09 27.04 -23.51
N TYR A 2 9.09 27.04 -22.19
CA TYR A 2 9.46 25.91 -21.34
C TYR A 2 8.22 25.50 -20.53
N THR A 3 8.22 24.26 -20.08
CA THR A 3 7.39 23.64 -19.04
C THR A 3 6.00 23.12 -19.44
N SER A 4 5.98 21.86 -19.87
CA SER A 4 5.20 20.79 -19.21
C SER A 4 5.93 19.47 -19.48
N SER A 5 6.96 19.15 -18.71
CA SER A 5 7.45 17.78 -18.65
C SER A 5 6.52 17.03 -17.71
N GLU A 6 5.45 16.47 -18.24
CA GLU A 6 4.76 15.37 -17.59
C GLU A 6 5.82 14.35 -17.18
N LEU A 7 5.88 14.02 -15.89
CA LEU A 7 6.69 12.92 -15.40
C LEU A 7 6.17 11.66 -16.09
N GLU A 8 6.81 11.23 -17.18
CA GLU A 8 6.49 9.96 -17.84
C GLU A 8 6.71 8.84 -16.83
N LEU A 9 5.62 8.37 -16.24
CA LEU A 9 5.63 7.22 -15.36
C LEU A 9 6.07 5.99 -16.15
N LYS A 10 7.26 5.49 -15.84
CA LYS A 10 7.82 4.28 -16.47
C LYS A 10 7.10 2.99 -16.04
N ILE A 11 6.30 3.05 -14.98
CA ILE A 11 5.53 1.95 -14.42
C ILE A 11 4.13 2.47 -14.14
N THR A 12 3.13 1.87 -14.79
CA THR A 12 1.72 2.28 -14.70
C THR A 12 0.81 1.11 -14.34
N CYS A 13 1.26 -0.13 -14.54
CA CYS A 13 0.54 -1.34 -14.17
C CYS A 13 1.47 -2.47 -13.69
N ILE A 14 0.89 -3.61 -13.28
CA ILE A 14 1.67 -4.77 -12.81
C ILE A 14 2.59 -5.30 -13.92
N GLU A 15 2.08 -5.32 -15.14
CA GLU A 15 2.76 -5.91 -16.30
C GLU A 15 4.11 -5.22 -16.55
N ASP A 16 4.20 -3.93 -16.23
CA ASP A 16 5.43 -3.14 -16.33
C ASP A 16 6.51 -3.57 -15.33
N LEU A 17 6.16 -4.32 -14.28
CA LEU A 17 7.10 -4.79 -13.25
C LEU A 17 7.99 -5.95 -13.74
N LYS A 18 7.66 -6.57 -14.87
CA LYS A 18 8.39 -7.73 -15.36
C LYS A 18 9.86 -7.41 -15.66
N GLY A 19 10.77 -8.13 -15.02
CA GLY A 19 12.21 -7.93 -15.11
C GLY A 19 12.74 -6.71 -14.35
N LYS A 20 11.88 -5.91 -13.71
CA LYS A 20 12.23 -4.70 -12.99
C LYS A 20 12.72 -4.98 -11.59
N LYS A 21 13.65 -4.16 -11.10
CA LYS A 21 14.05 -4.22 -9.68
C LYS A 21 12.97 -3.56 -8.84
N VAL A 22 12.28 -4.32 -8.01
CA VAL A 22 11.15 -3.82 -7.20
C VAL A 22 11.46 -4.01 -5.72
N GLY A 23 11.40 -2.92 -4.96
CA GLY A 23 11.59 -2.92 -3.51
C GLY A 23 10.36 -3.44 -2.78
N THR A 24 10.56 -4.25 -1.75
CA THR A 24 9.52 -4.63 -0.77
C THR A 24 10.16 -5.01 0.56
N VAL A 25 9.35 -5.24 1.59
CA VAL A 25 9.83 -5.63 2.92
C VAL A 25 10.12 -7.14 2.95
N LYS A 26 11.25 -7.53 3.55
CA LYS A 26 11.60 -8.94 3.70
C LYS A 26 10.56 -9.69 4.56
N GLY A 27 10.25 -10.92 4.17
CA GLY A 27 9.39 -11.82 4.96
C GLY A 27 7.89 -11.55 4.85
N THR A 28 7.44 -10.74 3.87
CA THR A 28 6.02 -10.53 3.58
C THR A 28 5.56 -11.32 2.36
N GLU A 29 4.25 -11.54 2.24
CA GLU A 29 3.63 -12.21 1.08
C GLU A 29 3.88 -11.43 -0.23
N THR A 30 4.10 -10.12 -0.14
CA THR A 30 4.46 -9.28 -1.29
C THR A 30 5.67 -9.82 -2.06
N VAL A 31 6.63 -10.44 -1.37
CA VAL A 31 7.81 -11.06 -2.01
C VAL A 31 7.41 -12.16 -2.99
N LYS A 32 6.39 -12.95 -2.64
CA LYS A 32 5.88 -14.03 -3.48
C LYS A 32 5.16 -13.46 -4.70
N TYR A 33 4.26 -12.50 -4.50
CA TYR A 33 3.52 -11.86 -5.61
C TYR A 33 4.45 -11.20 -6.62
N LEU A 34 5.49 -10.49 -6.17
CA LEU A 34 6.46 -9.89 -7.07
C LEU A 34 7.18 -10.92 -7.95
N LYS A 35 7.48 -12.10 -7.41
CA LYS A 35 8.08 -13.19 -8.20
C LYS A 35 7.09 -13.76 -9.21
N GLU A 36 5.82 -13.93 -8.82
CA GLU A 36 4.75 -14.42 -9.70
C GLU A 36 4.49 -13.46 -10.85
N TRP A 37 4.58 -12.15 -10.62
CA TRP A 37 4.48 -11.11 -11.65
C TRP A 37 5.77 -10.94 -12.48
N GLY A 38 6.80 -11.73 -12.21
CA GLY A 38 8.05 -11.72 -12.96
C GLY A 38 8.98 -10.54 -12.66
N ALA A 39 8.77 -9.84 -11.55
CA ALA A 39 9.68 -8.81 -11.08
C ALA A 39 10.95 -9.41 -10.44
N VAL A 40 11.94 -8.56 -10.16
CA VAL A 40 13.18 -8.90 -9.45
C VAL A 40 13.14 -8.24 -8.06
N PRO A 41 12.68 -8.96 -7.01
CA PRO A 41 12.49 -8.35 -5.69
C PRO A 41 13.82 -7.93 -5.05
N ARG A 42 13.81 -6.76 -4.41
CA ARG A 42 14.85 -6.27 -3.49
C ARG A 42 14.24 -6.16 -2.10
N LEU A 43 14.86 -6.86 -1.15
CA LEU A 43 14.28 -7.09 0.17
C LEU A 43 14.88 -6.10 1.19
N ALA A 44 14.10 -5.10 1.55
CA ALA A 44 14.46 -4.15 2.60
C ALA A 44 14.10 -4.69 4.00
N TYR A 45 14.74 -4.14 5.03
CA TYR A 45 14.37 -4.43 6.42
C TYR A 45 13.11 -3.69 6.87
N SER A 46 12.78 -2.56 6.22
CA SER A 46 11.58 -1.76 6.47
C SER A 46 11.06 -1.16 5.17
N PHE A 47 9.81 -0.67 5.20
CA PHE A 47 9.20 -0.01 4.05
C PHE A 47 9.92 1.29 3.69
N GLU A 48 10.31 2.08 4.68
CA GLU A 48 11.07 3.33 4.49
C GLU A 48 12.43 3.07 3.85
N GLY A 49 13.08 1.94 4.18
CA GLY A 49 14.30 1.50 3.52
C GLY A 49 14.08 1.20 2.04
N ALA A 50 12.96 0.56 1.69
CA ALA A 50 12.58 0.33 0.30
C ALA A 50 12.29 1.66 -0.44
N CYS A 51 11.60 2.61 0.21
CA CYS A 51 11.36 3.94 -0.36
C CYS A 51 12.67 4.72 -0.56
N THR A 52 13.64 4.59 0.35
CA THR A 52 14.97 5.19 0.18
C THR A 52 15.67 4.63 -1.07
N TRP A 53 15.54 3.34 -1.35
CA TRP A 53 16.05 2.75 -2.59
C TRP A 53 15.35 3.28 -3.83
N LEU A 54 14.04 3.55 -3.75
CA LEU A 54 13.29 4.15 -4.85
C LEU A 54 13.79 5.56 -5.16
N LEU A 55 13.89 6.41 -4.13
CA LEU A 55 14.37 7.79 -4.26
C LEU A 55 15.81 7.86 -4.79
N ASN A 56 16.64 6.86 -4.45
CA ASN A 56 18.02 6.76 -4.93
C ASN A 56 18.15 6.02 -6.29
N GLY A 57 17.04 5.61 -6.92
CA GLY A 57 17.04 4.89 -8.20
C GLY A 57 17.65 3.47 -8.15
N THR A 58 17.80 2.89 -6.94
CA THR A 58 18.27 1.51 -6.75
C THR A 58 17.22 0.49 -7.16
N VAL A 59 15.94 0.83 -6.98
CA VAL A 59 14.77 0.10 -7.47
C VAL A 59 13.93 1.03 -8.34
N GLU A 60 13.15 0.44 -9.25
CA GLU A 60 12.29 1.17 -10.19
C GLU A 60 10.87 1.37 -9.63
N ALA A 61 10.44 0.52 -8.71
CA ALA A 61 9.19 0.65 -7.97
C ALA A 61 9.31 0.06 -6.56
N VAL A 62 8.35 0.41 -5.69
CA VAL A 62 8.13 -0.24 -4.40
C VAL A 62 6.71 -0.76 -4.38
N VAL A 63 6.53 -2.02 -3.98
CA VAL A 63 5.21 -2.63 -3.80
C VAL A 63 5.08 -3.07 -2.35
N PHE A 64 3.98 -2.65 -1.73
CA PHE A 64 3.62 -3.00 -0.37
C PHE A 64 2.12 -2.77 -0.12
N ASP A 65 1.67 -3.04 1.10
CA ASP A 65 0.29 -2.88 1.54
C ASP A 65 -0.29 -1.51 1.19
N THR A 66 -1.47 -1.51 0.56
CA THR A 66 -2.16 -0.31 0.11
C THR A 66 -2.25 0.81 1.16
N PRO A 67 -2.67 0.56 2.44
CA PRO A 67 -2.72 1.64 3.42
C PRO A 67 -1.34 2.22 3.72
N VAL A 68 -0.28 1.40 3.76
CA VAL A 68 1.09 1.88 4.02
C VAL A 68 1.58 2.75 2.89
N VAL A 69 1.41 2.30 1.63
CA VAL A 69 1.85 3.07 0.45
C VAL A 69 1.05 4.38 0.33
N LYS A 70 -0.27 4.34 0.52
CA LYS A 70 -1.12 5.55 0.50
C LYS A 70 -0.69 6.57 1.55
N HIS A 71 -0.47 6.12 2.77
CA HIS A 71 -0.05 6.99 3.87
C HIS A 71 1.30 7.64 3.61
N TYR A 72 2.24 6.90 3.01
CA TYR A 72 3.55 7.43 2.66
C TYR A 72 3.49 8.42 1.49
N ALA A 73 2.74 8.08 0.43
CA ALA A 73 2.58 8.96 -0.73
C ALA A 73 1.90 10.29 -0.39
N GLY A 74 0.96 10.30 0.57
CA GLY A 74 0.37 11.55 1.08
C GLY A 74 1.33 12.43 1.91
N LYS A 75 2.56 11.98 2.17
CA LYS A 75 3.56 12.71 2.98
C LYS A 75 4.81 13.12 2.21
N ASP A 76 5.09 12.52 1.06
CA ASP A 76 6.32 12.72 0.29
C ASP A 76 5.96 12.96 -1.19
N ASP A 77 6.13 14.20 -1.65
CA ASP A 77 5.77 14.67 -2.99
C ASP A 77 6.72 14.14 -4.09
N ARG A 78 7.81 13.47 -3.71
CA ARG A 78 8.79 12.89 -4.65
C ARG A 78 8.40 11.51 -5.13
N VAL A 79 7.36 10.91 -4.55
CA VAL A 79 6.83 9.61 -4.97
C VAL A 79 5.42 9.78 -5.52
N GLN A 80 5.07 8.93 -6.47
CA GLN A 80 3.73 8.90 -7.04
C GLN A 80 3.12 7.51 -6.82
N LEU A 81 1.88 7.50 -6.35
CA LEU A 81 1.10 6.27 -6.25
C LEU A 81 0.64 5.84 -7.65
N VAL A 82 1.00 4.63 -8.05
CA VAL A 82 0.44 4.00 -9.25
C VAL A 82 -0.93 3.40 -8.88
N PRO A 83 -2.03 3.79 -9.55
CA PRO A 83 -3.35 3.28 -9.24
C PRO A 83 -3.45 1.79 -9.61
N GLY A 84 -4.04 1.01 -8.70
CA GLY A 84 -4.31 -0.41 -8.91
C GLY A 84 -4.21 -1.21 -7.60
N VAL A 85 -5.26 -1.96 -7.28
CA VAL A 85 -5.22 -2.95 -6.20
C VAL A 85 -5.01 -4.30 -6.85
N PHE A 86 -3.80 -4.83 -6.68
CA PHE A 86 -3.33 -6.00 -7.42
C PHE A 86 -3.58 -7.31 -6.67
N HIS A 87 -3.85 -7.22 -5.38
CA HIS A 87 -4.35 -8.31 -4.55
C HIS A 87 -5.19 -7.72 -3.40
N PRO A 88 -6.53 -7.84 -3.43
CA PRO A 88 -7.36 -7.29 -2.36
C PRO A 88 -7.21 -8.15 -1.10
N GLU A 89 -6.60 -7.58 -0.06
CA GLU A 89 -6.51 -8.19 1.26
C GLU A 89 -7.52 -7.53 2.21
N TYR A 90 -8.17 -8.36 3.01
CA TYR A 90 -9.10 -7.91 4.04
C TYR A 90 -8.41 -7.94 5.40
N TYR A 91 -8.36 -6.78 6.06
CA TYR A 91 -7.86 -6.66 7.43
C TYR A 91 -8.96 -6.91 8.45
N GLY A 92 -8.61 -7.51 9.59
CA GLY A 92 -9.57 -7.84 10.64
C GLY A 92 -8.93 -7.93 12.03
N PHE A 93 -9.78 -7.95 13.05
CA PHE A 93 -9.37 -8.15 14.43
C PHE A 93 -9.36 -9.65 14.76
N CYS A 94 -8.27 -10.13 15.35
CA CYS A 94 -8.13 -11.52 15.77
C CYS A 94 -8.50 -11.68 17.25
N PHE A 95 -9.28 -12.71 17.55
CA PHE A 95 -9.67 -13.07 18.92
C PHE A 95 -9.44 -14.57 19.15
N PRO A 96 -9.17 -15.01 20.38
CA PRO A 96 -9.15 -16.43 20.72
C PRO A 96 -10.45 -17.12 20.33
N THR A 97 -10.35 -18.38 19.93
CA THR A 97 -11.53 -19.22 19.64
C THR A 97 -12.49 -19.22 20.84
N GLY A 98 -13.77 -18.96 20.59
CA GLY A 98 -14.78 -18.88 21.65
C GLY A 98 -14.85 -17.54 22.40
N SER A 99 -14.08 -16.53 21.99
CA SER A 99 -14.11 -15.21 22.60
C SER A 99 -15.51 -14.57 22.59
N CYS A 100 -16.00 -14.20 23.77
CA CYS A 100 -17.30 -13.55 23.96
C CYS A 100 -17.37 -12.11 23.42
N ILE A 101 -16.22 -11.48 23.15
CA ILE A 101 -16.18 -10.10 22.64
C ILE A 101 -16.26 -10.02 21.12
N LYS A 102 -16.06 -11.14 20.40
CA LYS A 102 -16.05 -11.16 18.93
C LYS A 102 -17.32 -10.53 18.35
N GLU A 103 -18.49 -10.96 18.84
CA GLU A 103 -19.78 -10.47 18.34
C GLU A 103 -19.98 -8.98 18.64
N ARG A 104 -19.64 -8.56 19.86
CA ARG A 104 -19.74 -7.15 20.27
C ARG A 104 -18.87 -6.24 19.40
N VAL A 105 -17.66 -6.69 19.04
CA VAL A 105 -16.77 -5.93 18.16
C VAL A 105 -17.33 -5.87 16.73
N ASN A 106 -17.84 -6.98 16.19
CA ASN A 106 -18.44 -6.98 14.85
C ASN A 106 -19.61 -5.99 14.75
N VAL A 107 -20.53 -6.00 15.72
CA VAL A 107 -21.65 -5.05 15.78
C VAL A 107 -21.16 -3.61 15.87
N ALA A 108 -20.13 -3.33 16.68
CA ALA A 108 -19.54 -1.99 16.77
C ALA A 108 -18.94 -1.53 15.43
N LEU A 109 -18.25 -2.40 14.70
CA LEU A 109 -17.67 -2.09 13.40
C LEU A 109 -18.74 -1.82 12.33
N LEU A 110 -19.84 -2.60 12.33
CA LEU A 110 -20.99 -2.35 11.45
C LEU A 110 -21.60 -0.98 11.74
N ASN A 111 -21.83 -0.67 13.02
CA ASN A 111 -22.35 0.64 13.43
C ASN A 111 -21.43 1.80 12.99
N ILE A 112 -20.11 1.66 13.08
CA ILE A 112 -19.17 2.70 12.61
C ILE A 112 -19.24 2.86 11.08
N LYS A 113 -19.47 1.76 10.36
CA LYS A 113 -19.55 1.76 8.90
C LYS A 113 -20.85 2.39 8.38
N GLU A 114 -21.94 2.25 9.11
CA GLU A 114 -23.28 2.74 8.71
C GLU A 114 -23.60 4.17 9.18
N ARG A 115 -22.86 4.69 10.16
CA ARG A 115 -23.06 6.06 10.67
C ARG A 115 -22.63 7.12 9.66
N GLU A 116 -23.31 8.26 9.70
CA GLU A 116 -22.93 9.47 8.95
C GLU A 116 -21.85 10.29 9.69
N GLU A 117 -21.98 10.47 11.01
CA GLU A 117 -21.05 11.22 11.85
C GLU A 117 -20.07 10.31 12.61
N ASN A 118 -18.81 10.75 12.77
CA ASN A 118 -17.71 9.93 13.33
C ASN A 118 -17.59 8.58 12.60
N SER A 119 -17.83 8.63 11.30
CA SER A 119 -18.00 7.48 10.45
C SER A 119 -16.65 6.89 10.05
N TYR A 120 -16.69 5.69 9.47
CA TYR A 120 -15.52 5.13 8.79
C TYR A 120 -14.94 6.12 7.76
N SER A 121 -15.78 6.93 7.10
CA SER A 121 -15.32 7.90 6.12
C SER A 121 -14.47 9.03 6.74
N ASP A 122 -14.78 9.46 7.96
CA ASP A 122 -14.01 10.48 8.68
C ASP A 122 -12.64 9.96 9.08
N ILE A 123 -12.59 8.71 9.57
CA ILE A 123 -11.33 8.02 9.87
C ILE A 123 -10.50 7.88 8.59
N TYR A 124 -11.11 7.44 7.49
CA TYR A 124 -10.42 7.28 6.22
C TYR A 124 -9.83 8.60 5.73
N LYS A 125 -10.61 9.69 5.76
CA LYS A 125 -10.14 11.03 5.36
C LYS A 125 -8.97 11.48 6.21
N LYS A 126 -9.05 11.33 7.53
CA LYS A 126 -8.00 11.75 8.46
C LYS A 126 -6.63 11.10 8.18
N TRP A 127 -6.61 9.85 7.69
CA TRP A 127 -5.37 9.09 7.52
C TRP A 127 -4.89 8.96 6.08
N PHE A 128 -5.78 9.15 5.09
CA PHE A 128 -5.52 8.85 3.67
C PHE A 128 -6.05 9.89 2.68
N SER A 129 -6.59 11.02 3.14
CA SER A 129 -6.91 12.15 2.26
C SER A 129 -5.87 13.25 2.42
N ASP A 130 -5.56 13.90 1.30
CA ASP A 130 -4.71 15.10 1.22
C ASP A 130 -5.40 16.32 1.85
#